data_AF-A0A832V5V9-F1
#
_entry.id   AF-A0A832V5V9-F1
#
_cell.length_a   1.000
_cell.length_b   1.000
_cell.length_c   1.000
_cell.angle_alpha   90.00
_cell.angle_beta   90.00
_cell.angle_gamma   90.00
#
_symmetry.space_group_name_H-M   'P 1'
#
loop_
_entity.id
_entity.type
_entity.pdbx_description
1 polymer ?
#
loop_
_entity_poly.entity_id
_entity_poly.type
_entity_poly.pdbx_seq_one_letter_code
_entity_poly.pdbx_strand_id
1 'polypeptide(L)' 'SRQESGLPQNSTVLLNQIRTIDKSRIAKKLGKLNAELMKKINLAIAASLGLGDQN' A
#
# COMPACT_ATOMS: atom_id res chain seq x y z
N SER A 1 -3.26 6.24 9.50
CA SER A 1 -2.89 5.99 10.91
C SER A 1 -3.49 4.65 11.40
N ARG A 2 -3.23 4.23 12.66
CA ARG A 2 -3.89 3.06 13.28
C ARG A 2 -5.41 3.11 13.11
N GLN A 3 -6.05 4.26 13.36
CA GLN A 3 -7.52 4.39 13.27
C GLN A 3 -8.07 4.16 11.86
N GLU A 4 -7.30 4.48 10.82
CA GLU A 4 -7.76 4.46 9.43
C GLU A 4 -7.49 3.13 8.70
N SER A 5 -6.54 2.34 9.20
CA SER A 5 -6.06 1.12 8.51
C SER A 5 -6.72 -0.17 8.99
N GLY A 6 -7.32 -0.16 10.19
CA GLY A 6 -7.80 -1.37 10.87
C GLY A 6 -6.67 -2.21 11.48
N LEU A 7 -5.43 -1.71 11.50
CA LEU A 7 -4.28 -2.42 12.06
C LEU A 7 -4.14 -2.15 13.58
N PRO A 8 -3.57 -3.12 14.33
CA PRO A 8 -3.41 -3.01 15.77
C PRO A 8 -2.27 -2.06 16.17
N GLN A 9 -1.62 -1.36 15.24
CA GLN A 9 -0.57 -0.38 15.52
C GLN A 9 -0.37 0.56 14.32
N ASN A 10 0.27 1.71 14.57
CA ASN A 10 0.75 2.55 13.47
C ASN A 10 1.76 1.76 12.65
N SER A 11 1.59 1.79 11.33
CA SER A 11 2.32 0.95 10.39
C SER A 11 2.68 1.76 9.15
N THR A 12 3.76 1.37 8.47
CA THR A 12 4.27 2.03 7.26
C THR A 12 4.22 1.06 6.08
N VAL A 13 3.77 1.53 4.92
CA VAL A 13 3.81 0.77 3.67
C VAL A 13 5.20 0.88 3.04
N LEU A 14 5.84 -0.26 2.75
CA LEU A 14 7.20 -0.32 2.19
C LEU A 14 7.16 -0.58 0.68
N LEU A 15 7.32 0.47 -0.12
CA LEU A 15 7.24 0.38 -1.59
C LEU A 15 8.48 -0.27 -2.23
N ASN A 16 9.61 -0.26 -1.53
CA ASN A 16 10.81 -1.00 -1.94
C ASN A 16 10.68 -2.53 -1.79
N GLN A 17 9.58 -3.02 -1.19
CA GLN A 17 9.36 -4.44 -0.95
C GLN A 17 8.09 -4.97 -1.63
N ILE A 18 7.71 -4.39 -2.77
CA ILE A 18 6.60 -4.91 -3.57
C ILE A 18 6.97 -6.29 -4.13
N ARG A 19 6.05 -7.26 -4.00
CA ARG A 19 6.22 -8.64 -4.47
C ARG A 19 4.94 -9.13 -5.12
N THR A 20 5.07 -9.85 -6.24
CA THR A 20 3.97 -10.66 -6.78
C THR A 20 3.78 -11.89 -5.89
N ILE A 21 2.55 -12.16 -5.46
CA ILE A 21 2.21 -13.33 -4.65
C ILE A 21 1.05 -14.10 -5.28
N ASP A 22 1.04 -15.41 -5.10
CA ASP A 22 -0.12 -16.24 -5.43
C ASP A 22 -1.25 -16.06 -4.39
N LYS A 23 -2.50 -16.26 -4.79
CA LYS A 23 -3.67 -16.10 -3.91
C LYS A 23 -3.66 -17.08 -2.72
N SER A 24 -3.06 -18.27 -2.87
CA SER A 24 -2.91 -19.24 -1.78
C SER A 24 -2.11 -18.71 -0.58
N ARG A 25 -1.30 -17.67 -0.77
CA ARG A 25 -0.50 -17.05 0.31
C ARG A 25 -1.31 -16.08 1.18
N ILE A 26 -2.51 -15.69 0.76
CA ILE A 26 -3.36 -14.76 1.50
C ILE A 26 -4.18 -15.53 2.54
N ALA A 27 -3.84 -15.37 3.82
CA ALA A 27 -4.51 -16.10 4.90
C ALA A 27 -5.87 -15.49 5.30
N LYS A 28 -5.94 -14.18 5.54
CA LYS A 28 -7.16 -13.48 5.97
C LYS A 28 -7.12 -11.98 5.67
N LYS A 29 -8.29 -11.34 5.61
CA LYS A 29 -8.42 -9.88 5.51
C LYS A 29 -8.19 -9.23 6.88
N LEU A 30 -7.22 -8.31 6.97
CA LEU A 30 -6.89 -7.60 8.22
C LEU A 30 -7.62 -6.26 8.35
N GLY A 31 -7.92 -5.59 7.24
CA GLY A 31 -8.48 -4.25 7.24
C GLY A 31 -8.72 -3.74 5.83
N LYS A 32 -8.89 -2.42 5.71
CA LYS A 32 -9.05 -1.71 4.43
C LYS A 32 -8.45 -0.33 4.57
N LEU A 33 -7.76 0.12 3.52
CA LEU A 33 -7.30 1.50 3.42
C LEU A 33 -8.38 2.34 2.72
N ASN A 34 -8.56 3.58 3.17
CA ASN A 34 -9.51 4.50 2.55
C ASN A 34 -9.01 4.97 1.17
N ALA A 35 -9.91 5.55 0.38
CA ALA A 35 -9.60 5.94 -1.00
C ALA A 35 -8.53 7.03 -1.09
N GLU A 36 -8.49 7.97 -0.15
CA GLU A 36 -7.49 9.05 -0.13
C GLU A 36 -6.08 8.52 0.11
N LEU A 37 -5.91 7.61 1.07
CA LEU A 37 -4.64 6.97 1.36
C LEU A 37 -4.17 6.10 0.19
N MET A 38 -5.09 5.38 -0.47
CA MET A 38 -4.76 4.63 -1.68
C MET A 38 -4.26 5.53 -2.82
N LYS A 39 -4.80 6.75 -2.98
CA LYS A 39 -4.26 7.73 -3.95
C LYS A 39 -2.81 8.10 -3.63
N LYS A 40 -2.49 8.38 -2.36
CA LYS A 40 -1.13 8.68 -1.91
C LYS A 40 -0.17 7.51 -2.18
N ILE A 41 -0.62 6.28 -1.92
CA ILE A 41 0.14 5.06 -2.21
C ILE A 41 0.39 4.92 -3.73
N ASN A 42 -0.62 5.14 -4.57
CA ASN A 42 -0.46 5.05 -6.03
C ASN A 42 0.56 6.07 -6.56
N LEU A 43 0.51 7.32 -6.09
CA LEU A 43 1.49 8.34 -6.45
C LEU A 43 2.91 7.94 -6.02
N ALA A 44 3.06 7.43 -4.80
CA ALA A 44 4.35 6.98 -4.30
C ALA A 44 4.88 5.73 -5.02
N ILE A 45 4.00 4.80 -5.44
CA ILE A 45 4.36 3.65 -6.30
C ILE A 45 4.84 4.15 -7.65
N ALA A 46 4.12 5.09 -8.27
CA ALA A 46 4.51 5.65 -9.55
C ALA A 46 5.88 6.32 -9.47
N ALA A 47 6.15 7.11 -8.42
CA ALA A 47 7.48 7.67 -8.17
C ALA A 47 8.55 6.58 -7.95
N SER A 48 8.26 5.57 -7.12
CA SER A 48 9.21 4.48 -6.80
C SER A 48 9.55 3.60 -8.01
N LEU A 49 8.66 3.50 -8.99
CA LEU A 49 8.84 2.71 -10.21
C LEU A 49 9.20 3.57 -11.44
N GLY A 50 9.33 4.89 -11.28
CA GLY A 50 9.62 5.81 -12.39
C GLY A 50 8.48 6.00 -13.40
N LEU A 51 7.23 5.71 -12.99
CA LEU A 51 6.01 5.79 -13.81
C LEU A 51 5.27 7.14 -13.68
N GLY A 52 5.72 8.03 -12.78
CA GLY A 52 5.21 9.40 -12.69
C GLY A 52 5.72 10.25 -13.86
N ASP A 53 4.96 11.29 -14.25
CA ASP A 53 5.35 12.21 -15.33
C ASP A 53 6.79 12.69 -15.16
N GLN A 54 7.59 12.51 -16.21
CA GLN A 54 8.99 12.95 -16.31
C GLN A 54 9.10 14.22 -17.16
N ASN A 55 8.12 15.12 -17.05
CA ASN A 55 8.09 16.41 -17.76
C ASN A 55 7.93 17.56 -16.78
#